data_AF-A0A150XA13-F1
#
_entry.id   AF-A0A150XA13-F1
#
_cell.length_a   1.000
_cell.length_b   1.000
_cell.length_c   1.000
_cell.angle_alpha   90.00
_cell.angle_beta   90.00
_cell.angle_gamma   90.00
#
_symmetry.space_group_name_H-M   'P 1'
#
loop_
_entity.id
_entity.type
_entity.pdbx_description
1 polymer ?
#
loop_
_entity_poly.entity_id
_entity_poly.type
_entity_poly.pdbx_seq_one_letter_code
_entity_poly.pdbx_strand_id
1 'polypeptide(L)'
;MKIKSIYTLTLIAVMALLSLGCEQKDDGTGPSIQDLAYEKLAGQWTLGEFGSIKLEGADVSPNYPGFALSFADGTYTTTNAGDLFSASGTWEWADESAAVVNLDDGKVLNIQQLTFSKFVFSFTKSDGPVRAGMAGNYVIRVEK
;
A
#
# COMPACT_ATOMS: atom_id res chain seq x y z
N MET A 1 -36.12 -67.07 -22.18
CA MET A 1 -34.71 -67.01 -22.64
C MET A 1 -34.02 -65.91 -21.84
N LYS A 2 -33.11 -66.28 -20.94
CA LYS A 2 -32.32 -65.35 -20.13
C LYS A 2 -31.14 -64.87 -20.96
N ILE A 3 -30.97 -63.56 -21.11
CA ILE A 3 -29.67 -62.97 -21.46
C ILE A 3 -29.42 -61.85 -20.46
N LYS A 4 -28.43 -62.10 -19.61
CA LYS A 4 -27.99 -61.28 -18.49
C LYS A 4 -27.21 -60.05 -19.00
N SER A 5 -27.51 -58.90 -18.42
CA SER A 5 -26.57 -57.97 -17.76
C SER A 5 -25.10 -58.07 -18.20
N ILE A 6 -24.65 -57.19 -19.11
CA ILE A 6 -23.20 -56.92 -19.34
C ILE A 6 -22.87 -55.43 -19.66
N TYR A 7 -23.83 -54.51 -19.80
CA TYR A 7 -23.53 -53.12 -20.22
C TYR A 7 -23.62 -52.07 -19.11
N THR A 8 -23.19 -52.41 -17.90
CA THR A 8 -23.24 -51.49 -16.74
C THR A 8 -21.94 -51.52 -15.96
N LEU A 9 -20.80 -51.59 -16.66
CA LEU A 9 -19.48 -51.68 -16.01
C LEU A 9 -18.39 -50.85 -16.70
N THR A 10 -18.78 -49.90 -17.54
CA THR A 10 -17.87 -49.03 -18.32
C THR A 10 -18.27 -47.55 -18.29
N LEU A 11 -18.94 -47.09 -17.21
CA LEU A 11 -19.25 -45.65 -17.02
C LEU A 11 -18.87 -45.11 -15.63
N ILE A 12 -18.24 -45.92 -14.77
CA ILE A 12 -17.87 -45.51 -13.40
C ILE A 12 -16.34 -45.31 -13.25
N ALA A 13 -15.54 -45.59 -14.30
CA ALA A 13 -14.08 -45.50 -14.23
C ALA A 13 -13.51 -44.11 -14.61
N VAL A 14 -14.32 -43.17 -15.11
CA VAL A 14 -13.83 -41.83 -15.55
C VAL A 14 -14.16 -40.72 -14.53
N MET A 15 -15.03 -40.98 -13.56
CA MET A 15 -15.45 -39.99 -12.55
C MET A 15 -14.63 -40.07 -11.24
N ALA A 16 -13.54 -40.86 -11.23
CA ALA A 16 -12.62 -40.97 -10.08
C ALA A 16 -11.29 -40.22 -10.29
N LEU A 17 -11.12 -39.53 -11.41
CA LEU A 17 -9.87 -38.80 -11.76
C LEU A 17 -9.96 -37.27 -11.54
N LEU A 18 -11.07 -36.76 -10.97
CA LEU A 18 -11.25 -35.34 -10.69
C LEU A 18 -11.08 -34.96 -9.20
N SER A 19 -10.67 -35.89 -8.34
CA SER A 19 -10.41 -35.61 -6.92
C SER A 19 -8.91 -35.59 -6.57
N LEU A 20 -8.07 -35.12 -7.50
CA LEU A 20 -6.82 -34.42 -7.14
C LEU A 20 -7.17 -32.94 -6.91
N GLY A 21 -8.17 -32.69 -6.07
CA GLY A 21 -8.24 -31.41 -5.38
C GLY A 21 -7.09 -31.44 -4.39
N CYS A 22 -5.97 -30.83 -4.76
CA CYS A 22 -4.89 -30.53 -3.84
C CYS A 22 -5.52 -29.97 -2.57
N GLU A 23 -5.42 -30.72 -1.47
CA GLU A 23 -5.41 -30.13 -0.15
C GLU A 23 -4.20 -29.19 -0.14
N GLN A 24 -4.43 -27.94 -0.50
CA GLN A 24 -3.47 -26.87 -0.34
C GLN A 24 -3.34 -26.69 1.17
N LYS A 25 -2.39 -27.44 1.75
CA LYS A 25 -1.86 -27.14 3.07
C LYS A 25 -1.36 -25.72 2.96
N ASP A 26 -2.07 -24.79 3.60
CA ASP A 26 -1.64 -23.42 3.78
C ASP A 26 -0.35 -23.45 4.60
N ASP A 27 0.77 -23.44 3.89
CA ASP A 27 2.13 -23.44 4.41
C ASP A 27 2.70 -22.01 4.47
N GLY A 28 1.84 -20.98 4.39
CA GLY A 28 2.28 -19.59 4.48
C GLY A 28 3.16 -19.14 3.30
N THR A 29 3.10 -19.82 2.15
CA THR A 29 3.94 -19.53 0.96
C THR A 29 3.46 -18.35 0.11
N GLY A 30 2.39 -17.66 0.52
CA GLY A 30 1.92 -16.42 -0.14
C GLY A 30 2.71 -15.17 0.31
N PRO A 31 2.77 -14.10 -0.51
CA PRO A 31 3.37 -12.83 -0.08
C PRO A 31 2.69 -12.30 1.18
N SER A 32 3.47 -11.70 2.08
CA SER A 32 2.91 -11.09 3.29
C SER A 32 2.06 -9.86 2.95
N ILE A 33 1.23 -9.40 3.89
CA ILE A 33 0.46 -8.15 3.74
C ILE A 33 1.41 -6.97 3.47
N GLN A 34 2.56 -6.94 4.15
CA GLN A 34 3.60 -5.93 3.97
C GLN A 34 4.22 -5.98 2.57
N ASP A 35 4.48 -7.18 2.02
CA ASP A 35 5.00 -7.32 0.66
C ASP A 35 4.00 -6.77 -0.38
N LEU A 36 2.71 -7.11 -0.23
CA LEU A 36 1.65 -6.63 -1.11
C LEU A 36 1.38 -5.12 -0.97
N ALA A 37 1.57 -4.57 0.24
CA ALA A 37 1.47 -3.13 0.47
C ALA A 37 2.69 -2.40 -0.09
N TYR A 38 3.89 -2.95 0.07
CA TYR A 38 5.11 -2.38 -0.47
C TYR A 38 5.08 -2.33 -2.00
N GLU A 39 4.58 -3.36 -2.67
CA GLU A 39 4.41 -3.37 -4.14
C GLU A 39 3.58 -2.17 -4.63
N LYS A 40 2.57 -1.76 -3.85
CA LYS A 40 1.74 -0.58 -4.14
C LYS A 40 2.46 0.71 -3.78
N LEU A 41 3.09 0.76 -2.61
CA LEU A 41 3.76 1.94 -2.04
C LEU A 41 5.02 2.34 -2.83
N ALA A 42 5.76 1.37 -3.36
CA ALA A 42 7.04 1.61 -4.00
C ALA A 42 6.92 2.49 -5.25
N GLY A 43 7.94 3.33 -5.43
CA GLY A 43 8.05 4.27 -6.54
C GLY A 43 7.78 5.71 -6.13
N GLN A 44 7.71 6.57 -7.14
CA GLN A 44 7.56 8.01 -6.96
C GLN A 44 6.08 8.40 -7.01
N TRP A 45 5.67 9.18 -6.02
CA TRP A 45 4.36 9.77 -5.88
C TRP A 45 4.44 11.28 -6.07
N THR A 46 3.51 11.85 -6.81
CA THR A 46 3.43 13.30 -7.04
C THR A 46 2.03 13.81 -6.73
N LEU A 47 1.84 15.13 -6.67
CA LEU A 47 0.48 15.68 -6.57
C LEU A 47 -0.34 15.44 -7.84
N GLY A 48 0.29 15.34 -9.02
CA GLY A 48 -0.42 15.14 -10.28
C GLY A 48 -1.61 16.08 -10.48
N GLU A 49 -2.70 15.58 -11.08
CA GLU A 49 -3.94 16.33 -11.33
C GLU A 49 -4.88 16.33 -10.12
N PHE A 50 -4.97 15.21 -9.37
CA PHE A 50 -5.97 15.03 -8.31
C PHE A 50 -5.40 14.95 -6.89
N GLY A 51 -4.09 15.09 -6.72
CA GLY A 51 -3.43 15.13 -5.42
C GLY A 51 -3.66 16.43 -4.68
N SER A 52 -3.42 16.39 -3.38
CA SER A 52 -3.62 17.53 -2.49
C SER A 52 -2.82 17.37 -1.21
N ILE A 53 -2.34 18.47 -0.65
CA ILE A 53 -1.83 18.56 0.73
C ILE A 53 -2.81 19.43 1.49
N LYS A 54 -3.49 18.86 2.49
CA LYS A 54 -4.43 19.58 3.34
C LYS A 54 -3.87 19.69 4.75
N LEU A 55 -3.95 20.89 5.33
CA LEU A 55 -3.66 21.16 6.74
C LEU A 55 -4.95 21.56 7.44
N GLU A 56 -5.37 20.79 8.44
CA GLU A 56 -6.65 21.03 9.15
C GLU A 56 -7.85 21.17 8.18
N GLY A 57 -7.81 20.41 7.08
CA GLY A 57 -8.83 20.43 6.02
C GLY A 57 -8.68 21.55 4.97
N ALA A 58 -7.86 22.58 5.22
CA ALA A 58 -7.58 23.63 4.24
C ALA A 58 -6.52 23.17 3.22
N ASP A 59 -6.76 23.43 1.94
CA ASP A 59 -5.80 23.11 0.88
C ASP A 59 -4.58 24.04 0.95
N VAL A 60 -3.41 23.44 1.14
CA VAL A 60 -2.10 24.12 1.19
C VAL A 60 -1.16 23.61 0.11
N SER A 61 -1.66 22.84 -0.87
CA SER A 61 -0.90 22.37 -2.04
C SER A 61 -0.13 23.46 -2.77
N PRO A 62 -0.65 24.71 -2.92
CA PRO A 62 0.10 25.79 -3.56
C PRO A 62 1.45 26.14 -2.88
N ASN A 63 1.66 25.75 -1.62
CA ASN A 63 2.93 25.95 -0.92
C ASN A 63 4.01 24.92 -1.31
N TYR A 64 3.66 23.87 -2.06
CA TYR A 64 4.54 22.76 -2.41
C TYR A 64 4.54 22.48 -3.92
N PRO A 65 4.87 23.47 -4.76
CA PRO A 65 4.90 23.28 -6.21
C PRO A 65 5.95 22.22 -6.59
N GLY A 66 5.53 21.21 -7.35
CA GLY A 66 6.41 20.11 -7.77
C GLY A 66 6.77 19.15 -6.64
N PHE A 67 5.93 19.04 -5.59
CA PHE A 67 6.09 18.04 -4.54
C PHE A 67 6.15 16.63 -5.13
N ALA A 68 7.16 15.87 -4.68
CA ALA A 68 7.25 14.44 -4.91
C ALA A 68 7.76 13.73 -3.65
N LEU A 69 7.28 12.50 -3.44
CA LEU A 69 7.68 11.59 -2.36
C LEU A 69 7.92 10.22 -2.99
N SER A 70 9.10 9.65 -2.82
CA SER A 70 9.42 8.32 -3.33
C SER A 70 9.71 7.36 -2.20
N PHE A 71 9.19 6.15 -2.29
CA PHE A 71 9.53 5.04 -1.40
C PHE A 71 10.29 3.96 -2.19
N ALA A 72 11.36 3.47 -1.60
CA ALA A 72 12.09 2.28 -2.00
C ALA A 72 12.28 1.39 -0.77
N ASP A 73 12.92 0.24 -0.93
CA ASP A 73 13.14 -0.71 0.16
C ASP A 73 13.92 -0.04 1.30
N GLY A 74 13.25 0.13 2.45
CA GLY A 74 13.77 0.78 3.66
C GLY A 74 14.10 2.28 3.57
N THR A 75 13.91 2.93 2.42
CA THR A 75 14.33 4.33 2.20
C THR A 75 13.26 5.18 1.53
N TYR A 76 13.23 6.48 1.84
CA TYR A 76 12.38 7.45 1.18
C TYR A 76 13.16 8.71 0.76
N THR A 77 12.65 9.40 -0.25
CA THR A 77 13.16 10.72 -0.68
C THR A 77 12.02 11.68 -0.97
N THR A 78 12.27 12.97 -0.82
CA THR A 78 11.30 14.01 -1.17
C THR A 78 11.92 15.10 -2.05
N THR A 79 11.07 15.69 -2.89
CA THR A 79 11.39 16.88 -3.70
C THR A 79 10.36 17.96 -3.39
N ASN A 80 10.81 19.21 -3.24
CA ASN A 80 9.96 20.37 -2.97
C ASN A 80 9.01 20.20 -1.75
N ALA A 81 9.47 19.47 -0.72
CA ALA A 81 8.69 19.24 0.49
C ALA A 81 8.80 20.36 1.53
N GLY A 82 9.68 21.35 1.35
CA GLY A 82 9.94 22.37 2.38
C GLY A 82 10.34 21.70 3.71
N ASP A 83 9.77 22.18 4.81
CA ASP A 83 9.98 21.62 6.15
C ASP A 83 8.92 20.55 6.50
N LEU A 84 8.12 20.13 5.52
CA LEU A 84 7.10 19.09 5.71
C LEU A 84 7.73 17.70 5.86
N PHE A 85 8.80 17.42 5.12
CA PHE A 85 9.57 16.17 5.16
C PHE A 85 11.06 16.45 5.01
N SER A 86 11.89 15.60 5.62
CA SER A 86 13.31 15.52 5.28
C SER A 86 13.49 15.17 3.79
N ALA A 87 14.57 15.66 3.18
CA ALA A 87 14.88 15.40 1.76
C ALA A 87 15.09 13.91 1.47
N SER A 88 15.55 13.14 2.47
CA SER A 88 15.66 11.69 2.44
C SER A 88 15.75 11.13 3.85
N GLY A 89 15.43 9.84 4.00
CA GLY A 89 15.55 9.12 5.26
C GLY A 89 15.24 7.64 5.09
N THR A 90 15.12 6.92 6.21
CA THR A 90 14.65 5.54 6.25
C THR A 90 13.21 5.45 6.71
N TRP A 91 12.54 4.35 6.36
CA TRP A 91 11.19 4.06 6.83
C TRP A 91 11.02 2.57 7.13
N GLU A 92 10.03 2.25 7.96
CA GLU A 92 9.62 0.88 8.26
C GLU A 92 8.09 0.80 8.45
N TRP A 93 7.53 -0.39 8.27
CA TRP A 93 6.16 -0.68 8.68
C TRP A 93 6.08 -0.70 10.21
N ALA A 94 5.07 -0.05 10.79
CA ALA A 94 4.90 -0.06 12.25
C ALA A 94 4.47 -1.45 12.78
N ASP A 95 3.74 -2.22 11.96
CA ASP A 95 3.26 -3.56 12.27
C ASP A 95 2.89 -4.34 10.98
N GLU A 96 2.49 -5.61 11.15
CA GLU A 96 2.15 -6.54 10.06
C GLU A 96 0.90 -6.14 9.25
N SER A 97 0.08 -5.20 9.73
CA SER A 97 -1.12 -4.75 9.01
C SER A 97 -0.79 -3.86 7.80
N ALA A 98 0.43 -3.32 7.76
CA ALA A 98 0.89 -2.37 6.75
C ALA A 98 -0.01 -1.13 6.61
N ALA A 99 -0.70 -0.73 7.69
CA ALA A 99 -1.55 0.46 7.74
C ALA A 99 -0.80 1.71 8.22
N VAL A 100 0.40 1.56 8.77
CA VAL A 100 1.18 2.65 9.35
C VAL A 100 2.66 2.52 8.94
N VAL A 101 3.25 3.64 8.53
CA VAL A 101 4.66 3.77 8.18
C VAL A 101 5.34 4.71 9.18
N ASN A 102 6.42 4.26 9.80
CA ASN A 102 7.27 5.09 10.64
C ASN A 102 8.46 5.61 9.80
N LEU A 103 8.69 6.92 9.83
CA LEU A 103 9.89 7.53 9.28
C LEU A 103 10.94 7.70 10.39
N ASP A 104 12.21 7.70 10.00
CA ASP A 104 13.36 7.89 10.89
C ASP A 104 13.38 9.24 11.61
N ASP A 105 12.71 10.26 11.05
CA ASP A 105 12.54 11.57 11.67
C ASP A 105 11.40 11.64 12.71
N GLY A 106 10.80 10.49 13.05
CA GLY A 106 9.75 10.34 14.05
C GLY A 106 8.34 10.61 13.52
N LYS A 107 8.16 10.94 12.24
CA LYS A 107 6.81 11.02 11.64
C LYS A 107 6.18 9.64 11.52
N VAL A 108 4.90 9.58 11.85
CA VAL A 108 4.06 8.39 11.74
C VAL A 108 2.99 8.66 10.68
N LEU A 109 3.12 8.01 9.53
CA LEU A 109 2.18 8.12 8.41
C LEU A 109 1.09 7.06 8.56
N ASN A 110 -0.15 7.51 8.78
CA ASN A 110 -1.32 6.65 8.87
C ASN A 110 -1.94 6.53 7.48
N ILE A 111 -1.89 5.33 6.89
CA ILE A 111 -2.40 5.06 5.55
C ILE A 111 -3.93 5.00 5.60
N GLN A 112 -4.58 5.88 4.85
CA GLN A 112 -6.03 5.90 4.70
C GLN A 112 -6.49 5.16 3.43
N GLN A 113 -5.66 5.22 2.38
CA GLN A 113 -5.88 4.48 1.15
C GLN A 113 -4.56 4.24 0.43
N LEU A 114 -4.32 3.01 -0.03
CA LEU A 114 -3.17 2.65 -0.85
C LEU A 114 -3.59 1.71 -2.00
N THR A 115 -3.43 2.18 -3.23
CA THR A 115 -3.56 1.42 -4.47
C THR A 115 -2.31 1.65 -5.32
N PHE A 116 -2.23 1.03 -6.51
CA PHE A 116 -1.09 1.24 -7.42
C PHE A 116 -0.95 2.68 -7.97
N SER A 117 -2.02 3.48 -7.93
CA SER A 117 -2.06 4.83 -8.51
C SER A 117 -2.56 5.91 -7.55
N LYS A 118 -2.95 5.54 -6.33
CA LYS A 118 -3.44 6.49 -5.33
C LYS A 118 -2.92 6.13 -3.94
N PHE A 119 -2.29 7.09 -3.30
CA PHE A 119 -1.86 7.00 -1.91
C PHE A 119 -2.40 8.19 -1.12
N VAL A 120 -3.17 7.90 -0.08
CA VAL A 120 -3.73 8.87 0.86
C VAL A 120 -3.27 8.51 2.26
N PHE A 121 -2.64 9.45 2.95
CA PHE A 121 -2.16 9.25 4.30
C PHE A 121 -2.26 10.52 5.13
N SER A 122 -2.17 10.37 6.44
CA SER A 122 -2.16 11.48 7.39
C SER A 122 -1.08 11.35 8.43
N PHE A 123 -0.58 12.49 8.90
CA PHE A 123 0.33 12.57 10.03
C PHE A 123 0.16 13.90 10.76
N THR A 124 0.65 13.95 12.00
CA THR A 124 0.68 15.17 12.79
C THR A 124 2.11 15.70 12.82
N LYS A 125 2.28 16.99 12.50
CA LYS A 125 3.52 17.71 12.72
C LYS A 125 3.36 18.56 13.98
N SER A 126 4.23 18.35 14.97
CA SER A 126 4.14 18.99 16.30
C SER A 126 4.87 20.33 16.40
N ASP A 127 5.66 20.70 15.38
CA ASP A 127 6.56 21.84 15.36
C ASP A 127 6.52 22.61 14.03
N GLY A 128 7.01 23.85 14.03
CA GLY A 128 7.21 24.66 12.80
C GLY A 128 6.24 25.84 12.64
N PRO A 129 6.74 27.09 12.55
CA PRO A 129 5.93 28.29 12.26
C PRO A 129 5.91 28.69 10.78
N VAL A 130 6.53 27.90 9.89
CA VAL A 130 6.75 28.28 8.48
C VAL A 130 5.62 27.79 7.58
N ARG A 131 5.29 28.56 6.52
CA ARG A 131 4.18 28.25 5.60
C ARG A 131 4.23 26.84 5.00
N ALA A 132 5.42 26.34 4.69
CA ALA A 132 5.67 25.01 4.12
C ALA A 132 6.15 24.04 5.21
N GLY A 133 5.31 23.80 6.22
CA GLY A 133 5.63 22.93 7.36
C GLY A 133 5.07 23.49 8.68
N MET A 134 3.87 24.06 8.65
CA MET A 134 3.22 24.55 9.87
C MET A 134 2.83 23.36 10.75
N ALA A 135 2.88 23.53 12.06
CA ALA A 135 2.35 22.53 12.98
C ALA A 135 0.85 22.26 12.70
N GLY A 136 0.43 21.00 12.84
CA GLY A 136 -0.95 20.56 12.69
C GLY A 136 -1.09 19.19 12.01
N ASN A 137 -2.33 18.85 11.70
CA ASN A 137 -2.69 17.57 11.08
C ASN A 137 -2.76 17.70 9.57
N TYR A 138 -1.92 16.91 8.91
CA TYR A 138 -1.87 16.83 7.46
C TYR A 138 -2.63 15.64 6.94
N VAL A 139 -3.34 15.84 5.83
CA VAL A 139 -3.83 14.77 4.96
C VAL A 139 -3.27 15.01 3.57
N ILE A 140 -2.50 14.05 3.08
CA ILE A 140 -1.84 14.12 1.79
C ILE A 140 -2.42 13.06 0.87
N ARG A 141 -2.81 13.47 -0.33
CA ARG A 141 -3.14 12.61 -1.45
C ARG A 141 -2.13 12.82 -2.55
N VAL A 142 -1.56 11.72 -3.03
CA VAL A 142 -0.63 11.69 -4.15
C VAL A 142 -0.98 10.56 -5.11
N GLU A 143 -0.45 10.66 -6.32
CA GLU A 143 -0.71 9.73 -7.43
C GLU A 143 0.55 9.38 -8.21
N LYS A 144 0.45 8.26 -8.92
CA LYS A 144 1.47 7.63 -9.77
C LYS A 144 0.81 7.13 -11.05
#